data_AF-A0A5B9QW05-F1
#
_entry.id   AF-A0A5B9QW05-F1
#
_cell.length_a   1.000
_cell.length_b   1.000
_cell.length_c   1.000
_cell.angle_alpha   90.00
_cell.angle_beta   90.00
_cell.angle_gamma   90.00
#
_symmetry.space_group_name_H-M   'P 1'
#
loop_
_entity.id
_entity.type
_entity.pdbx_description
1 polymer ?
#
loop_
_entity_poly.entity_id
_entity_poly.type
_entity_poly.pdbx_seq_one_letter_code
_entity_poly.pdbx_strand_id
1 'polypeptide(L)'
;MLRQVSKLLCFVALASVGSVAAAEESIAFCLPQWKEMHFDDANKAQQHLATVQKLGCEAKIDSHGGHTDVVYRSPKWRSMELANDQLAHQWESWLKKAGFETLHGHAADHGENANAGHEGHNHAAHDHDHIGHSHAAGHAEEVNYRIAGWKTLHLEYQEQLAELTAMLKGLGCELKTSQHSGHADLSFRCPQWRHIEVGSHEVATTWEQWLAKTGFEVKHSH
;
A
#
# COMPACT_ATOMS: atom_id res chain seq x y z
N MET A 1 5.19 51.60 55.04
CA MET A 1 4.16 51.30 54.02
C MET A 1 4.84 51.02 52.69
N LEU A 2 5.05 49.76 52.32
CA LEU A 2 5.50 49.36 50.97
C LEU A 2 4.56 48.26 50.48
N ARG A 3 3.80 48.53 49.40
CA ARG A 3 2.90 47.58 48.76
C ARG A 3 3.66 46.87 47.63
N GLN A 4 3.80 45.54 47.73
CA GLN A 4 4.23 44.69 46.61
C GLN A 4 3.06 44.53 45.63
N VAL A 5 3.29 44.82 44.35
CA VAL A 5 2.36 44.52 43.26
C VAL A 5 2.93 43.31 42.51
N SER A 6 2.33 42.15 42.73
CA SER A 6 2.62 40.92 41.98
C SER A 6 1.87 40.96 40.65
N LYS A 7 2.59 40.97 39.52
CA LYS A 7 1.99 40.84 38.19
C LYS A 7 2.19 39.41 37.70
N LEU A 8 1.09 38.67 37.70
CA LEU A 8 0.93 37.37 37.06
C LEU A 8 0.88 37.59 35.54
N LEU A 9 1.87 37.10 34.80
CA LEU A 9 1.80 37.03 33.33
C LEU A 9 1.27 35.65 32.93
N CYS A 10 0.04 35.61 32.42
CA CYS A 10 -0.52 34.45 31.72
C CYS A 10 0.16 34.32 30.35
N PHE A 11 0.93 33.25 30.15
CA PHE A 11 1.32 32.80 28.82
C PHE A 11 0.14 32.02 28.20
N VAL A 12 -0.53 32.60 27.22
CA VAL A 12 -1.43 31.86 26.33
C VAL A 12 -0.57 31.22 25.25
N ALA A 13 -0.30 29.93 25.39
CA ALA A 13 0.32 29.14 24.32
C ALA A 13 -0.73 28.89 23.23
N LEU A 14 -0.60 29.59 22.11
CA LEU A 14 -1.38 29.32 20.90
C LEU A 14 -0.81 28.06 20.25
N ALA A 15 -1.42 26.90 20.52
CA ALA A 15 -1.07 25.65 19.84
C ALA A 15 -1.56 25.73 18.39
N SER A 16 -0.62 25.95 17.45
CA SER A 16 -0.86 25.77 16.03
C SER A 16 -1.05 24.28 15.75
N VAL A 17 -2.30 23.84 15.61
CA VAL A 17 -2.63 22.51 15.08
C VAL A 17 -2.35 22.56 13.58
N GLY A 18 -1.16 22.14 13.16
CA GLY A 18 -0.89 21.86 11.76
C GLY A 18 -1.71 20.64 11.35
N SER A 19 -2.66 20.83 10.44
CA SER A 19 -3.37 19.70 9.82
C SER A 19 -2.38 18.98 8.92
N VAL A 20 -1.83 17.86 9.37
CA VAL A 20 -1.19 16.90 8.48
C VAL A 20 -2.32 16.35 7.61
N ALA A 21 -2.26 16.56 6.29
CA ALA A 21 -3.19 15.88 5.39
C ALA A 21 -3.06 14.38 5.66
N ALA A 22 -4.14 13.77 6.13
CA ALA A 22 -4.17 12.34 6.36
C ALA A 22 -3.93 11.65 5.01
N ALA A 23 -3.11 10.60 5.00
CA ALA A 23 -2.94 9.78 3.81
C ALA A 23 -4.31 9.25 3.37
N GLU A 24 -4.65 9.47 2.10
CA GLU A 24 -5.92 8.99 1.55
C GLU A 24 -5.81 7.51 1.15
N GLU A 25 -4.62 7.10 0.69
CA GLU A 25 -4.36 5.75 0.22
C GLU A 25 -3.15 5.10 0.89
N SER A 26 -3.08 3.77 0.80
CA SER A 26 -1.97 3.00 1.34
C SER A 26 -1.73 1.74 0.52
N ILE A 27 -0.46 1.41 0.31
CA ILE A 27 -0.04 0.16 -0.34
C ILE A 27 0.84 -0.61 0.62
N ALA A 28 0.49 -1.87 0.87
CA ALA A 28 1.41 -2.81 1.47
C ALA A 28 2.18 -3.57 0.39
N PHE A 29 3.43 -3.91 0.66
CA PHE A 29 4.26 -4.67 -0.25
C PHE A 29 5.20 -5.62 0.48
N CYS A 30 5.54 -6.73 -0.16
CA CYS A 30 6.60 -7.62 0.27
C CYS A 30 7.31 -8.27 -0.92
N LEU A 31 8.51 -8.78 -0.68
CA LEU A 31 9.28 -9.58 -1.63
C LEU A 31 10.11 -10.58 -0.80
N PRO A 32 9.54 -11.73 -0.45
CA PRO A 32 10.15 -12.65 0.52
C PRO A 32 11.50 -13.21 0.08
N GLN A 33 11.59 -13.55 -1.20
CA GLN A 33 12.77 -14.12 -1.83
C GLN A 33 13.66 -13.04 -2.45
N TRP A 34 14.95 -13.31 -2.53
CA TRP A 34 15.87 -12.44 -3.25
C TRP A 34 15.50 -12.36 -4.73
N LYS A 35 15.45 -11.14 -5.25
CA LYS A 35 15.31 -10.85 -6.67
C LYS A 35 16.54 -10.13 -7.18
N GLU A 36 16.95 -10.47 -8.38
CA GLU A 36 17.99 -9.79 -9.13
C GLU A 36 17.35 -9.05 -10.31
N MET A 37 17.75 -7.81 -10.53
CA MET A 37 17.34 -7.01 -11.67
C MET A 37 18.56 -6.43 -12.37
N HIS A 38 18.65 -6.72 -13.65
CA HIS A 38 19.75 -6.35 -14.52
C HIS A 38 19.53 -4.99 -15.18
N PHE A 39 20.60 -4.19 -15.26
CA PHE A 39 20.59 -2.89 -15.89
C PHE A 39 21.83 -2.67 -16.76
N ASP A 40 21.61 -2.30 -18.02
CA ASP A 40 22.67 -1.82 -18.92
C ASP A 40 23.13 -0.39 -18.58
N ASP A 41 22.33 0.35 -17.80
CA ASP A 41 22.58 1.74 -17.40
C ASP A 41 22.82 1.82 -15.89
N ALA A 42 24.06 2.12 -15.52
CA ALA A 42 24.49 2.22 -14.12
C ALA A 42 23.72 3.31 -13.33
N ASN A 43 23.26 4.39 -13.97
CA ASN A 43 22.47 5.41 -13.28
C ASN A 43 21.07 4.88 -12.94
N LYS A 44 20.45 4.12 -13.85
CA LYS A 44 19.16 3.47 -13.58
C LYS A 44 19.29 2.42 -12.47
N ALA A 45 20.38 1.64 -12.48
CA ALA A 45 20.68 0.70 -11.40
C ALA A 45 20.79 1.40 -10.05
N GLN A 46 21.53 2.52 -9.99
CA GLN A 46 21.69 3.31 -8.77
C GLN A 46 20.37 3.94 -8.30
N GLN A 47 19.54 4.43 -9.23
CA GLN A 47 18.21 4.95 -8.91
C GLN A 47 17.29 3.85 -8.35
N HIS A 48 17.32 2.66 -8.95
CA HIS A 48 16.55 1.52 -8.47
C HIS A 48 17.02 1.08 -7.07
N LEU A 49 18.33 0.94 -6.86
CA LEU A 49 18.94 0.63 -5.56
C LEU A 49 18.50 1.64 -4.49
N ALA A 50 18.63 2.94 -4.78
CA ALA A 50 18.24 3.99 -3.85
C ALA A 50 16.73 3.93 -3.51
N THR A 51 15.90 3.60 -4.51
CA THR A 51 14.46 3.46 -4.31
C THR A 51 14.15 2.29 -3.39
N VAL A 52 14.66 1.08 -3.67
CA VAL A 52 14.38 -0.10 -2.82
C VAL A 52 14.97 0.04 -1.41
N GLN A 53 16.12 0.70 -1.25
CA GLN A 53 16.68 1.02 0.06
C GLN A 53 15.81 2.00 0.84
N LYS A 54 15.26 3.04 0.18
CA LYS A 54 14.32 3.97 0.80
C LYS A 54 13.02 3.29 1.23
N LEU A 55 12.60 2.24 0.53
CA LEU A 55 11.49 1.36 0.92
C LEU A 55 11.83 0.43 2.10
N GLY A 56 13.08 0.44 2.57
CA GLY A 56 13.55 -0.42 3.67
C GLY A 56 13.89 -1.84 3.23
N CYS A 57 14.12 -2.08 1.94
CA CYS A 57 14.56 -3.38 1.44
C CYS A 57 16.01 -3.65 1.83
N GLU A 58 16.32 -4.93 2.02
CA GLU A 58 17.71 -5.40 1.98
C GLU A 58 18.14 -5.34 0.51
N ALA A 59 19.23 -4.65 0.20
CA ALA A 59 19.67 -4.48 -1.18
C ALA A 59 21.18 -4.35 -1.32
N LYS A 60 21.71 -4.91 -2.40
CA LYS A 60 23.11 -4.79 -2.82
C LYS A 60 23.17 -4.58 -4.34
N ILE A 61 24.30 -4.09 -4.81
CA ILE A 61 24.57 -3.84 -6.22
C ILE A 61 25.90 -4.48 -6.59
N ASP A 62 25.96 -5.05 -7.79
CA ASP A 62 27.19 -5.62 -8.35
C ASP A 62 27.36 -5.16 -9.81
N SER A 63 28.58 -4.83 -10.21
CA SER A 63 28.88 -4.35 -11.56
C SER A 63 29.92 -5.26 -12.21
N HIS A 64 29.52 -5.95 -13.27
CA HIS A 64 30.40 -6.85 -14.01
C HIS A 64 30.00 -6.89 -15.50
N GLY A 65 30.94 -7.27 -16.37
CA GLY A 65 30.64 -7.50 -17.79
C GLY A 65 30.04 -6.30 -18.56
N GLY A 66 30.21 -5.07 -18.06
CA GLY A 66 29.64 -3.86 -18.67
C GLY A 66 28.19 -3.53 -18.27
N HIS A 67 27.60 -4.28 -17.34
CA HIS A 67 26.26 -4.05 -16.80
C HIS A 67 26.29 -3.98 -15.26
N THR A 68 25.15 -3.68 -14.66
CA THR A 68 24.99 -3.59 -13.21
C THR A 68 23.72 -4.30 -12.77
N ASP A 69 23.85 -5.19 -11.78
CA ASP A 69 22.73 -5.93 -11.21
C ASP A 69 22.41 -5.40 -9.82
N VAL A 70 21.13 -5.22 -9.53
CA VAL A 70 20.63 -4.89 -8.21
C VAL A 70 19.92 -6.11 -7.63
N VAL A 71 20.41 -6.60 -6.49
CA VAL A 71 19.86 -7.76 -5.80
C VAL A 71 19.19 -7.29 -4.51
N TYR A 72 17.89 -7.55 -4.35
CA TYR A 72 17.10 -7.02 -3.24
C TYR A 72 15.98 -7.95 -2.77
N ARG A 73 15.49 -7.72 -1.55
CA ARG A 73 14.28 -8.33 -1.00
C ARG A 73 13.65 -7.49 0.10
N SER A 74 12.37 -7.73 0.36
CA SER A 74 11.66 -7.27 1.56
C SER A 74 10.99 -8.48 2.21
N PRO A 75 11.67 -9.18 3.14
CA PRO A 75 11.20 -10.46 3.66
C PRO A 75 9.87 -10.37 4.41
N LYS A 76 9.52 -9.17 4.85
CA LYS A 76 8.33 -8.86 5.65
C LYS A 76 7.47 -7.84 4.93
N TRP A 77 6.17 -7.86 5.21
CA TRP A 77 5.25 -6.83 4.75
C TRP A 77 5.64 -5.46 5.31
N ARG A 78 5.68 -4.49 4.40
CA ARG A 78 5.84 -3.06 4.70
C ARG A 78 4.69 -2.31 4.07
N SER A 79 4.44 -1.08 4.50
CA SER A 79 3.42 -0.23 3.88
C SER A 79 3.96 1.17 3.66
N MET A 80 3.41 1.85 2.65
CA MET A 80 3.59 3.27 2.43
C MET A 80 2.24 3.95 2.32
N GLU A 81 2.19 5.16 2.88
CA GLU A 81 1.03 6.05 2.84
C GLU A 81 1.19 7.01 1.67
N LEU A 82 0.14 7.17 0.89
CA LEU A 82 0.15 7.91 -0.37
C LEU A 82 -0.94 8.98 -0.38
N ALA A 83 -0.67 10.06 -1.09
CA ALA A 83 -1.50 11.25 -1.06
C ALA A 83 -2.83 11.08 -1.80
N ASN A 84 -2.89 10.18 -2.78
CA ASN A 84 -4.07 9.93 -3.60
C ASN A 84 -3.95 8.60 -4.36
N ASP A 85 -5.08 8.17 -4.92
CA ASP A 85 -5.25 6.94 -5.71
C ASP A 85 -4.35 6.87 -6.95
N GLN A 86 -4.21 7.97 -7.71
CA GLN A 86 -3.33 7.99 -8.88
C GLN A 86 -1.87 7.64 -8.50
N LEU A 87 -1.37 8.21 -7.40
CA LEU A 87 -0.03 7.91 -6.90
C LEU A 87 0.06 6.48 -6.38
N ALA A 88 -1.01 5.96 -5.78
CA ALA A 88 -1.09 4.56 -5.38
C ALA A 88 -0.96 3.63 -6.58
N HIS A 89 -1.75 3.79 -7.64
CA HIS A 89 -1.61 2.99 -8.85
C HIS A 89 -0.22 3.08 -9.50
N GLN A 90 0.43 4.25 -9.47
CA GLN A 90 1.81 4.41 -9.95
C GLN A 90 2.79 3.57 -9.14
N TRP A 91 2.71 3.63 -7.80
CA TRP A 91 3.56 2.84 -6.92
C TRP A 91 3.28 1.35 -7.02
N GLU A 92 2.01 0.96 -7.06
CA GLU A 92 1.60 -0.43 -7.24
C GLU A 92 2.17 -1.01 -8.54
N SER A 93 2.01 -0.28 -9.64
CA SER A 93 2.55 -0.68 -10.95
C SER A 93 4.07 -0.83 -10.92
N TRP A 94 4.77 0.13 -10.30
CA TRP A 94 6.22 0.07 -10.15
C TRP A 94 6.66 -1.12 -9.28
N LEU A 95 5.99 -1.34 -8.15
CA LEU A 95 6.26 -2.43 -7.21
C LEU A 95 6.04 -3.80 -7.87
N LYS A 96 4.91 -4.00 -8.56
CA LYS A 96 4.62 -5.23 -9.32
C LYS A 96 5.68 -5.46 -10.41
N LYS A 97 6.06 -4.43 -11.16
CA LYS A 97 7.15 -4.53 -12.16
C LYS A 97 8.51 -4.84 -11.52
N ALA A 98 8.74 -4.33 -10.32
CA ALA A 98 9.88 -4.68 -9.49
C ALA A 98 9.75 -6.06 -8.81
N GLY A 99 8.67 -6.80 -9.07
CA GLY A 99 8.47 -8.17 -8.60
C GLY A 99 8.01 -8.28 -7.15
N PHE A 100 7.59 -7.18 -6.52
CA PHE A 100 6.94 -7.23 -5.22
C PHE A 100 5.52 -7.78 -5.34
N GLU A 101 5.08 -8.50 -4.31
CA GLU A 101 3.67 -8.68 -4.03
C GLU A 101 3.14 -7.39 -3.41
N THR A 102 1.92 -6.98 -3.79
CA THR A 102 1.29 -5.75 -3.32
C THR A 102 -0.12 -6.00 -2.78
N LEU A 103 -0.52 -5.19 -1.80
CA LEU A 103 -1.90 -5.04 -1.36
C LEU A 103 -2.28 -3.59 -1.45
N HIS A 104 -3.31 -3.32 -2.23
CA HIS A 104 -3.89 -2.01 -2.40
C HIS A 104 -5.41 -2.16 -2.38
N GLY A 105 -6.02 -1.75 -1.27
CA GLY A 105 -7.44 -1.91 -1.02
C GLY A 105 -8.24 -0.78 -1.65
N HIS A 106 -8.74 -0.98 -2.86
CA HIS A 106 -9.60 -0.02 -3.54
C HIS A 106 -10.93 0.12 -2.82
N ALA A 107 -11.48 1.33 -2.74
CA ALA A 107 -12.89 1.49 -2.40
C ALA A 107 -13.73 0.70 -3.42
N ALA A 108 -14.79 0.02 -2.98
CA ALA A 108 -15.76 -0.55 -3.91
C ALA A 108 -16.27 0.59 -4.81
N ASP A 109 -16.01 0.50 -6.11
CA ASP A 109 -16.16 1.59 -7.09
C ASP A 109 -17.22 2.63 -6.70
N HIS A 110 -16.82 3.91 -6.74
CA HIS A 110 -17.78 4.93 -7.12
C HIS A 110 -18.21 4.60 -8.55
N GLY A 111 -19.29 3.84 -8.70
CA GLY A 111 -19.75 3.33 -10.00
C GLY A 111 -19.56 4.36 -11.09
N GLU A 112 -18.50 4.19 -11.89
CA GLU A 112 -18.34 4.97 -13.09
C GLU A 112 -19.46 4.51 -14.03
N ASN A 113 -20.25 5.49 -14.46
CA ASN A 113 -21.28 5.31 -15.46
C ASN A 113 -20.72 4.50 -16.63
N ALA A 114 -21.13 3.24 -16.73
CA ALA A 114 -21.33 2.61 -18.02
C ALA A 114 -22.23 3.55 -18.84
N ASN A 115 -21.70 4.06 -19.96
CA ASN A 115 -22.26 5.05 -20.89
C ASN A 115 -22.03 6.53 -20.55
N ALA A 116 -20.81 7.00 -20.83
CA ALA A 116 -20.63 8.32 -21.45
C ALA A 116 -20.08 8.10 -22.87
N GLY A 117 -20.85 8.58 -23.85
CA GLY A 117 -20.78 8.22 -25.27
C GLY A 117 -19.41 8.29 -25.93
N HIS A 118 -19.11 7.26 -26.73
CA HIS A 118 -18.17 7.38 -27.84
C HIS A 118 -18.97 7.56 -29.14
N GLU A 119 -19.65 8.70 -29.25
CA GLU A 119 -20.08 9.21 -30.56
C GLU A 119 -18.91 9.92 -31.23
N GLY A 120 -18.47 9.39 -32.37
CA GLY A 120 -17.72 10.09 -33.40
C GLY A 120 -16.22 10.23 -33.18
N HIS A 121 -15.41 9.64 -34.07
CA HIS A 121 -14.77 10.40 -35.16
C HIS A 121 -13.77 9.51 -35.92
N ASN A 122 -14.03 9.32 -37.22
CA ASN A 122 -13.03 8.86 -38.17
C ASN A 122 -11.93 9.92 -38.26
N HIS A 123 -10.75 9.62 -37.74
CA HIS A 123 -9.53 10.30 -38.15
C HIS A 123 -8.48 9.28 -38.58
N ALA A 124 -8.14 9.38 -39.86
CA ALA A 124 -7.07 8.68 -40.51
C ALA A 124 -5.72 9.03 -39.86
N ALA A 125 -4.89 7.99 -39.72
CA ALA A 125 -3.44 8.02 -39.65
C ALA A 125 -2.81 9.01 -38.64
N HIS A 126 -2.55 8.51 -37.43
CA HIS A 126 -1.34 8.87 -36.72
C HIS A 126 -0.79 7.63 -36.01
N ASP A 127 0.37 7.18 -36.50
CA ASP A 127 1.16 6.10 -35.95
C ASP A 127 1.79 6.59 -34.64
N HIS A 128 1.13 6.28 -33.54
CA HIS A 128 1.72 6.34 -32.22
C HIS A 128 1.58 4.96 -31.60
N ASP A 129 2.74 4.37 -31.35
CA ASP A 129 2.97 3.11 -30.68
C ASP A 129 2.44 3.21 -29.24
N HIS A 130 1.12 3.06 -29.11
CA HIS A 130 0.50 2.76 -27.84
C HIS A 130 0.82 1.30 -27.58
N ILE A 131 1.82 1.07 -26.73
CA ILE A 131 1.95 -0.15 -25.93
C ILE A 131 0.67 -0.24 -25.10
N GLY A 132 -0.37 -0.77 -25.75
CA GLY A 132 -1.60 -1.17 -25.14
C GLY A 132 -1.26 -2.25 -24.14
N HIS A 133 -1.73 -2.06 -22.91
CA HIS A 133 -1.63 -3.01 -21.83
C HIS A 133 -2.25 -4.34 -22.26
N SER A 134 -1.43 -5.22 -22.81
CA SER A 134 -1.74 -6.63 -22.94
C SER A 134 -1.71 -7.21 -21.54
N HIS A 135 -2.86 -7.18 -20.87
CA HIS A 135 -3.15 -8.13 -19.80
C HIS A 135 -2.91 -9.52 -20.39
N ALA A 136 -1.83 -10.18 -19.96
CA ALA A 136 -1.64 -11.58 -20.25
C ALA A 136 -2.91 -12.31 -19.82
N ALA A 137 -3.41 -13.21 -20.66
CA ALA A 137 -4.65 -13.95 -20.47
C ALA A 137 -4.58 -14.88 -19.25
N GLY A 138 -4.76 -14.29 -18.08
CA GLY A 138 -5.21 -14.88 -16.82
C GLY A 138 -6.12 -13.82 -16.23
N HIS A 139 -7.39 -14.16 -16.02
CA HIS A 139 -8.37 -13.20 -15.52
C HIS A 139 -7.88 -12.68 -14.16
N ALA A 140 -7.66 -11.37 -14.06
CA ALA A 140 -7.48 -10.74 -12.76
C ALA A 140 -8.77 -11.00 -11.96
N GLU A 141 -8.62 -11.51 -10.75
CA GLU A 141 -9.74 -11.84 -9.88
C GLU A 141 -9.87 -10.75 -8.81
N GLU A 142 -11.10 -10.52 -8.35
CA GLU A 142 -11.38 -9.53 -7.33
C GLU A 142 -11.89 -10.19 -6.05
N VAL A 143 -11.23 -9.88 -4.93
CA VAL A 143 -11.71 -10.27 -3.60
C VAL A 143 -12.25 -9.04 -2.91
N ASN A 144 -13.56 -8.99 -2.73
CA ASN A 144 -14.25 -7.93 -2.03
C ASN A 144 -14.33 -8.25 -0.53
N TYR A 145 -14.05 -7.29 0.33
CA TYR A 145 -14.03 -7.49 1.78
C TYR A 145 -14.52 -6.27 2.56
N ARG A 146 -14.99 -6.51 3.77
CA ARG A 146 -15.20 -5.48 4.80
C ARG A 146 -15.16 -6.06 6.20
N ILE A 147 -15.03 -5.20 7.20
CA ILE A 147 -15.27 -5.54 8.60
C ILE A 147 -15.81 -4.30 9.31
N ALA A 148 -17.14 -4.24 9.45
CA ALA A 148 -17.84 -3.03 9.86
C ALA A 148 -17.53 -2.59 11.30
N GLY A 149 -17.43 -3.57 12.20
CA GLY A 149 -17.08 -3.37 13.60
C GLY A 149 -15.57 -3.39 13.83
N TRP A 150 -15.14 -2.84 14.97
CA TRP A 150 -13.78 -3.03 15.44
C TRP A 150 -13.55 -4.49 15.81
N LYS A 151 -12.48 -5.07 15.28
CA LYS A 151 -11.94 -6.34 15.72
C LYS A 151 -10.59 -6.11 16.36
N THR A 152 -10.37 -6.71 17.53
CA THR A 152 -9.11 -6.61 18.27
C THR A 152 -8.39 -7.95 18.27
N LEU A 153 -7.11 -7.91 17.92
CA LEU A 153 -6.19 -9.04 18.03
C LEU A 153 -5.14 -8.70 19.07
N HIS A 154 -4.93 -9.65 19.99
CA HIS A 154 -3.88 -9.58 20.98
C HIS A 154 -2.61 -10.19 20.41
N LEU A 155 -1.52 -9.43 20.37
CA LEU A 155 -0.27 -9.85 19.76
C LEU A 155 0.86 -9.82 20.78
N GLU A 156 1.44 -10.99 21.03
CA GLU A 156 2.57 -11.17 21.96
C GLU A 156 3.89 -10.69 21.34
N TYR A 157 4.02 -10.79 20.01
CA TYR A 157 5.27 -10.50 19.30
C TYR A 157 5.18 -9.20 18.49
N GLN A 158 6.07 -8.26 18.79
CA GLN A 158 6.13 -6.96 18.10
C GLN A 158 6.34 -7.07 16.58
N GLU A 159 7.03 -8.11 16.12
CA GLU A 159 7.23 -8.33 14.68
C GLU A 159 5.93 -8.69 13.96
N GLN A 160 5.08 -9.53 14.58
CA GLN A 160 3.77 -9.88 14.03
C GLN A 160 2.85 -8.66 13.97
N LEU A 161 2.94 -7.78 14.97
CA LEU A 161 2.23 -6.50 14.97
C LEU A 161 2.61 -5.63 13.77
N ALA A 162 3.92 -5.49 13.49
CA ALA A 162 4.38 -4.64 12.40
C ALA A 162 3.92 -5.16 11.03
N GLU A 163 4.04 -6.46 10.78
CA GLU A 163 3.62 -7.08 9.52
C GLU A 163 2.11 -6.99 9.32
N LEU A 164 1.33 -7.36 10.34
CA LEU A 164 -0.13 -7.31 10.27
C LEU A 164 -0.63 -5.87 10.13
N THR A 165 0.00 -4.91 10.82
CA THR A 165 -0.29 -3.48 10.65
C THR A 165 -0.05 -3.04 9.21
N ALA A 166 1.08 -3.42 8.61
CA ALA A 166 1.38 -3.08 7.23
C ALA A 166 0.34 -3.66 6.25
N MET A 167 0.00 -4.95 6.39
CA MET A 167 -1.02 -5.59 5.58
C MET A 167 -2.38 -4.91 5.70
N LEU A 168 -2.86 -4.69 6.94
CA LEU A 168 -4.16 -4.06 7.16
C LEU A 168 -4.20 -2.60 6.68
N LYS A 169 -3.08 -1.86 6.75
CA LYS A 169 -2.96 -0.55 6.10
C LYS A 169 -3.11 -0.65 4.58
N GLY A 170 -2.42 -1.58 3.93
CA GLY A 170 -2.56 -1.80 2.49
C GLY A 170 -3.98 -2.21 2.08
N LEU A 171 -4.71 -2.91 2.96
CA LEU A 171 -6.13 -3.21 2.81
C LEU A 171 -7.05 -2.02 3.15
N GLY A 172 -6.51 -0.81 3.36
CA GLY A 172 -7.28 0.39 3.64
C GLY A 172 -8.08 0.36 4.95
N CYS A 173 -7.64 -0.44 5.93
CA CYS A 173 -8.30 -0.53 7.24
C CYS A 173 -7.93 0.66 8.14
N GLU A 174 -8.90 1.09 8.95
CA GLU A 174 -8.64 1.96 10.09
C GLU A 174 -8.00 1.14 11.21
N LEU A 175 -6.93 1.65 11.83
CA LEU A 175 -6.15 0.95 12.85
C LEU A 175 -6.05 1.73 14.15
N LYS A 176 -6.03 1.00 15.26
CA LYS A 176 -5.71 1.48 16.61
C LYS A 176 -4.81 0.47 17.30
N THR A 177 -3.75 0.96 17.93
CA THR A 177 -2.85 0.10 18.70
C THR A 177 -2.86 0.55 20.16
N SER A 178 -2.96 -0.39 21.08
CA SER A 178 -2.79 -0.13 22.51
C SER A 178 -1.77 -1.09 23.10
N GLN A 179 -0.73 -0.55 23.70
CA GLN A 179 0.29 -1.33 24.41
C GLN A 179 -0.08 -1.44 25.88
N HIS A 180 0.03 -2.65 26.43
CA HIS A 180 -0.10 -2.89 27.85
C HIS A 180 0.68 -4.15 28.23
N SER A 181 1.22 -4.19 29.45
CA SER A 181 1.84 -5.38 30.04
C SER A 181 2.85 -6.13 29.14
N GLY A 182 3.60 -5.41 28.30
CA GLY A 182 4.63 -5.97 27.42
C GLY A 182 4.15 -6.52 26.07
N HIS A 183 2.83 -6.48 25.81
CA HIS A 183 2.23 -6.87 24.53
C HIS A 183 1.42 -5.71 23.91
N ALA A 184 0.92 -5.93 22.70
CA ALA A 184 0.13 -4.94 21.97
C ALA A 184 -1.17 -5.55 21.47
N ASP A 185 -2.26 -4.80 21.65
CA ASP A 185 -3.50 -5.05 20.94
C ASP A 185 -3.51 -4.25 19.64
N LEU A 186 -3.87 -4.92 18.55
CA LEU A 186 -4.18 -4.29 17.28
C LEU A 186 -5.69 -4.37 17.05
N SER A 187 -6.35 -3.23 17.13
CA SER A 187 -7.75 -3.10 16.75
C SER A 187 -7.85 -2.53 15.34
N PHE A 188 -8.65 -3.15 14.49
CA PHE A 188 -8.85 -2.71 13.11
C PHE A 188 -10.31 -2.78 12.70
N ARG A 189 -10.67 -1.96 11.71
CA ARG A 189 -11.93 -2.09 10.97
C ARG A 189 -11.80 -1.63 9.53
N CYS A 190 -12.69 -2.09 8.66
CA CYS A 190 -12.85 -1.58 7.30
C CYS A 190 -14.36 -1.44 7.04
N PRO A 191 -14.95 -0.27 7.37
CA PRO A 191 -16.40 -0.14 7.43
C PRO A 191 -17.09 -0.16 6.07
N GLN A 192 -16.39 0.34 5.05
CA GLN A 192 -16.83 0.28 3.66
C GLN A 192 -16.35 -1.01 3.01
N TRP A 193 -17.09 -1.47 2.00
CA TRP A 193 -16.59 -2.52 1.12
C TRP A 193 -15.37 -2.00 0.37
N ARG A 194 -14.34 -2.83 0.32
CA ARG A 194 -13.14 -2.64 -0.49
C ARG A 194 -12.88 -3.88 -1.32
N HIS A 195 -12.03 -3.78 -2.32
CA HIS A 195 -11.56 -4.93 -3.08
C HIS A 195 -10.04 -4.91 -3.26
N ILE A 196 -9.47 -6.08 -3.52
CA ILE A 196 -8.11 -6.24 -4.03
C ILE A 196 -8.17 -7.01 -5.35
N GLU A 197 -7.38 -6.58 -6.32
CA GLU A 197 -7.12 -7.32 -7.55
C GLU A 197 -5.98 -8.31 -7.34
N VAL A 198 -6.16 -9.55 -7.77
CA VAL A 198 -5.14 -10.60 -7.67
C VAL A 198 -4.97 -11.37 -8.97
N GLY A 199 -3.76 -11.86 -9.21
CA GLY A 199 -3.37 -12.40 -10.52
C GLY A 199 -3.90 -13.79 -10.88
N SER A 200 -4.61 -14.47 -9.98
CA SER A 200 -5.21 -15.78 -10.25
C SER A 200 -6.29 -16.18 -9.26
N HIS A 201 -7.15 -17.11 -9.67
CA HIS A 201 -8.21 -17.69 -8.84
C HIS A 201 -7.68 -18.39 -7.57
N GLU A 202 -6.53 -19.05 -7.65
CA GLU A 202 -5.89 -19.68 -6.48
C GLU A 202 -5.43 -18.64 -5.45
N VAL A 203 -4.88 -17.52 -5.93
CA VAL A 203 -4.47 -16.40 -5.07
C VAL A 203 -5.73 -15.75 -4.47
N ALA A 204 -6.79 -15.55 -5.25
CA ALA A 204 -8.07 -15.01 -4.76
C ALA A 204 -8.66 -15.87 -3.65
N THR A 205 -8.69 -17.19 -3.85
CA THR A 205 -9.16 -18.16 -2.85
C THR A 205 -8.32 -18.09 -1.57
N THR A 206 -7.00 -17.95 -1.70
CA THR A 206 -6.10 -17.82 -0.55
C THR A 206 -6.39 -16.55 0.26
N TRP A 207 -6.62 -15.42 -0.41
CA TRP A 207 -7.00 -14.17 0.24
C TRP A 207 -8.39 -14.23 0.88
N GLU A 208 -9.37 -14.79 0.20
CA GLU A 208 -10.72 -14.99 0.74
C GLU A 208 -10.67 -15.79 2.05
N GLN A 209 -9.95 -16.91 2.07
CA GLN A 209 -9.79 -17.73 3.27
C GLN A 209 -9.10 -16.98 4.40
N TRP A 210 -8.01 -16.25 4.10
CA TRP A 210 -7.29 -15.48 5.10
C TRP A 210 -8.15 -14.35 5.68
N LEU A 211 -8.87 -13.60 4.83
CA LEU A 211 -9.76 -12.51 5.21
C LEU A 211 -10.90 -13.05 6.09
N ALA A 212 -11.58 -14.12 5.67
CA ALA A 212 -12.65 -14.74 6.44
C ALA A 212 -12.16 -15.24 7.81
N LYS A 213 -11.01 -15.92 7.86
CA LYS A 213 -10.38 -16.36 9.11
C LYS A 213 -10.02 -15.19 10.02
N THR A 214 -9.58 -14.09 9.42
CA THR A 214 -9.25 -12.84 10.12
C THR A 214 -10.51 -12.06 10.54
N GLY A 215 -11.71 -12.50 10.16
CA GLY A 215 -13.00 -11.97 10.60
C GLY A 215 -13.63 -10.94 9.68
N PHE A 216 -13.13 -10.82 8.46
CA PHE A 216 -13.78 -10.01 7.43
C PHE A 216 -15.01 -10.74 6.87
N GLU A 217 -16.02 -9.97 6.48
CA GLU A 217 -17.01 -10.39 5.51
C GLU A 217 -16.35 -10.36 4.13
N VAL A 218 -16.53 -11.41 3.34
CA VAL A 218 -15.89 -11.54 2.02
C VAL A 218 -16.94 -11.84 0.95
N LYS A 219 -16.74 -11.31 -0.25
CA LYS A 219 -17.44 -11.68 -1.48
C LYS A 219 -16.39 -11.89 -2.57
N HIS A 220 -16.52 -12.98 -3.31
CA HIS A 220 -15.67 -13.29 -4.45
C HIS A 220 -16.55 -13.31 -5.69
N SER A 221 -16.25 -12.41 -6.62
CA SER A 221 -16.89 -12.38 -7.93
C SER A 221 -15.96 -13.10 -8.91
N HIS A 222 -16.50 -14.11 -9.60
CA HIS A 222 -15.83 -14.85 -10.67
C HIS A 222 -16.10 -14.23 -12.04
#